data_AF-A0A962YCL4-F1
#
_entry.id   AF-A0A962YCL4-F1
#
_cell.length_a   1.000
_cell.length_b   1.000
_cell.length_c   1.000
_cell.angle_alpha   90.00
_cell.angle_beta   90.00
_cell.angle_gamma   90.00
#
_symmetry.space_group_name_H-M   'P 1'
#
loop_
_entity.id
_entity.type
_entity.pdbx_description
1 polymer ?
#
loop_
_entity_poly.entity_id
_entity_poly.type
_entity_poly.pdbx_seq_one_letter_code
_entity_poly.pdbx_strand_id
1 'polypeptide(L)'
;RHDVEMSNEAVAALYVSYLGNDYEAGAQRFSGHILRGNAELAWPIMAGHRLLLQGSYSFAHIDDAFQPGFGGNPDVDQNDINRRYYGISMQDQYDITDRLTVTAGLRFDHRDDLDYERITPRLSAVWRITDQHIFKAQYAEGYRAPTFWEIYPANTAIDIDPANIHTPDQAARRWQAIRPLAPLDAAAPGRERQRTTVRRDRRYTDSRKIATAGSTSDTGHHSSD
;
A
#
# COMPACT_ATOMS: atom_id res chain seq x y z
N ARG A 1 6.90 4.28 14.92
CA ARG A 1 8.18 3.79 14.37
C ARG A 1 9.21 3.94 15.46
N HIS A 2 9.89 2.86 15.82
CA HIS A 2 10.98 2.88 16.77
C HIS A 2 12.21 2.34 16.05
N ASP A 3 13.26 3.14 16.00
CA ASP A 3 14.52 2.81 15.35
C ASP A 3 15.58 2.64 16.44
N VAL A 4 16.37 1.58 16.34
CA VAL A 4 17.46 1.26 17.26
C VAL A 4 18.72 1.01 16.45
N GLU A 5 19.76 1.78 16.73
CA GLU A 5 21.10 1.53 16.22
C GLU A 5 21.76 0.45 17.08
N MET A 6 22.25 -0.61 16.45
CA MET A 6 22.96 -1.71 17.10
C MET A 6 24.45 -1.58 16.80
N SER A 7 25.31 -2.15 17.67
CA SER A 7 26.76 -2.17 17.43
C SER A 7 27.08 -2.77 16.06
N ASN A 8 27.97 -2.10 15.30
CA ASN A 8 28.39 -2.41 13.90
C ASN A 8 27.51 -1.81 12.79
N GLU A 9 27.00 -0.57 12.95
CA GLU A 9 26.23 0.17 11.92
C GLU A 9 24.90 -0.50 11.49
N ALA A 10 24.49 -1.56 12.18
CA ALA A 10 23.23 -2.22 11.91
C ALA A 10 22.06 -1.38 12.46
N VAL A 11 21.02 -1.23 11.65
CA VAL A 11 19.82 -0.46 12.00
C VAL A 11 18.63 -1.39 12.01
N ALA A 12 17.96 -1.47 13.16
CA ALA A 12 16.70 -2.18 13.30
C ALA A 12 15.54 -1.18 13.43
N ALA A 13 14.44 -1.46 12.76
CA ALA A 13 13.22 -0.66 12.83
C ALA A 13 12.00 -1.54 13.09
N LEU A 14 11.16 -1.09 14.01
CA LEU A 14 9.86 -1.69 14.30
C LEU A 14 8.73 -0.68 14.05
N TYR A 15 7.68 -1.17 13.39
CA TYR A 15 6.48 -0.41 13.10
C TYR A 15 5.24 -1.22 13.45
N VAL A 16 4.40 -0.68 14.32
CA VAL A 16 3.08 -1.24 14.65
C VAL A 16 2.03 -0.17 14.35
N SER A 17 0.92 -0.57 13.74
CA SER A 17 -0.25 0.29 13.56
C SER A 17 -1.54 -0.45 13.80
N TYR A 18 -2.51 0.29 14.34
CA TYR A 18 -3.87 -0.16 14.54
C TYR A 18 -4.80 0.85 13.85
N LEU A 19 -5.78 0.34 13.11
CA LEU A 19 -6.81 1.15 12.47
C LEU A 19 -8.15 0.45 12.65
N GLY A 20 -9.03 1.06 13.45
CA GLY A 20 -10.44 0.73 13.48
C GLY A 20 -11.19 1.64 12.51
N ASN A 21 -12.23 1.12 11.88
CA ASN A 21 -13.11 1.88 11.03
C ASN A 21 -14.55 1.41 11.23
N ASP A 22 -15.45 2.37 11.30
CA ASP A 22 -16.89 2.15 11.37
C ASP A 22 -17.52 3.26 10.53
N TYR A 23 -18.09 2.90 9.39
CA TYR A 23 -18.73 3.85 8.51
C TYR A 23 -19.93 3.26 7.79
N GLU A 24 -20.90 4.14 7.57
CA GLU A 24 -22.04 3.93 6.69
C GLU A 24 -22.10 5.10 5.69
N ALA A 25 -22.20 4.80 4.41
CA ALA A 25 -22.26 5.78 3.34
C ALA A 25 -23.24 5.34 2.25
N GLY A 26 -24.45 5.90 2.28
CA GLY A 26 -25.52 5.47 1.38
C GLY A 26 -25.90 4.02 1.66
N ALA A 27 -25.76 3.14 0.67
CA ALA A 27 -25.98 1.71 0.85
C ALA A 27 -24.73 0.95 1.34
N GLN A 28 -23.55 1.58 1.43
CA GLN A 28 -22.32 0.91 1.86
C GLN A 28 -22.17 0.94 3.38
N ARG A 29 -21.76 -0.18 3.97
CA ARG A 29 -21.45 -0.30 5.42
C ARG A 29 -20.13 -1.05 5.59
N PHE A 30 -19.34 -0.60 6.55
CA PHE A 30 -18.13 -1.32 6.98
C PHE A 30 -17.85 -1.04 8.44
N SER A 31 -17.66 -2.09 9.22
CA SER A 31 -17.16 -2.02 10.59
C SER A 31 -16.10 -3.09 10.80
N GLY A 32 -14.99 -2.71 11.43
CA GLY A 32 -13.89 -3.62 11.68
C GLY A 32 -12.60 -2.94 12.10
N HIS A 33 -11.55 -3.74 12.24
CA HIS A 33 -10.23 -3.25 12.60
C HIS A 33 -9.10 -4.04 11.96
N ILE A 34 -7.94 -3.40 11.83
CA ILE A 34 -6.72 -4.00 11.33
C ILE A 34 -5.53 -3.62 12.23
N LEU A 35 -4.79 -4.64 12.66
CA LEU A 35 -3.51 -4.54 13.34
C LEU A 35 -2.40 -4.94 12.36
N ARG A 36 -1.36 -4.12 12.24
CA ARG A 36 -0.18 -4.40 11.42
C ARG A 36 1.09 -4.27 12.23
N GLY A 37 1.99 -5.23 12.06
CA GLY A 37 3.34 -5.22 12.63
C GLY A 37 4.37 -5.41 11.51
N ASN A 38 5.45 -4.63 11.54
CA ASN A 38 6.56 -4.75 10.61
C ASN A 38 7.87 -4.64 11.38
N ALA A 39 8.84 -5.45 10.97
CA ALA A 39 10.20 -5.44 11.48
C ALA A 39 11.17 -5.37 10.30
N GLU A 40 12.21 -4.58 10.45
CA GLU A 40 13.27 -4.42 9.46
C GLU A 40 14.62 -4.43 10.15
N LEU A 41 15.60 -5.11 9.56
CA LEU A 41 17.00 -5.10 9.95
C LEU A 41 17.84 -4.84 8.70
N ALA A 42 18.48 -3.69 8.65
CA ALA A 42 19.51 -3.37 7.67
C ALA A 42 20.87 -3.57 8.32
N TRP A 43 21.66 -4.49 7.76
CA TRP A 43 22.93 -4.91 8.34
C TRP A 43 24.06 -4.85 7.31
N PRO A 44 25.02 -3.92 7.44
CA PRO A 44 26.27 -3.94 6.68
C PRO A 44 27.18 -5.04 7.26
N ILE A 45 27.03 -6.26 6.76
CA ILE A 45 27.74 -7.43 7.30
C ILE A 45 29.25 -7.37 7.05
N MET A 46 29.67 -6.73 5.96
CA MET A 46 31.06 -6.38 5.67
C MET A 46 31.12 -5.24 4.65
N ALA A 47 32.32 -4.72 4.38
CA ALA A 47 32.51 -3.68 3.38
C ALA A 47 31.93 -4.09 2.01
N GLY A 48 31.09 -3.23 1.43
CA GLY A 48 30.42 -3.50 0.15
C GLY A 48 29.28 -4.52 0.20
N HIS A 49 28.98 -5.13 1.36
CA HIS A 49 27.97 -6.18 1.49
C HIS A 49 26.91 -5.81 2.52
N ARG A 50 25.66 -5.65 2.07
CA ARG A 50 24.53 -5.20 2.89
C ARG A 50 23.39 -6.19 2.80
N LEU A 51 22.99 -6.70 3.95
CA LEU A 51 21.81 -7.54 4.12
C LEU A 51 20.64 -6.70 4.63
N LEU A 52 19.46 -6.92 4.06
CA LEU A 52 18.19 -6.37 4.53
C LEU A 52 17.23 -7.52 4.82
N LEU A 53 16.83 -7.66 6.07
CA LEU A 53 15.81 -8.61 6.51
C LEU A 53 14.56 -7.85 6.88
N GLN A 54 13.40 -8.34 6.44
CA GLN A 54 12.12 -7.71 6.74
C GLN A 54 11.08 -8.78 7.08
N GLY A 55 10.26 -8.50 8.08
CA GLY A 55 9.09 -9.28 8.45
C GLY A 55 7.87 -8.38 8.53
N SER A 56 6.72 -8.88 8.07
CA SER A 56 5.44 -8.19 8.12
C SER A 56 4.36 -9.14 8.60
N TYR A 57 3.47 -8.66 9.46
CA TYR A 57 2.28 -9.34 9.92
C TYR A 57 1.08 -8.38 9.86
N SER A 58 -0.08 -8.89 9.46
CA SER A 58 -1.34 -8.16 9.43
C SER A 58 -2.46 -9.08 9.91
N PHE A 59 -3.24 -8.60 10.86
CA PHE A 59 -4.48 -9.23 11.29
C PHE A 59 -5.62 -8.24 11.10
N ALA A 60 -6.66 -8.64 10.38
CA ALA A 60 -7.88 -7.86 10.21
C ALA A 60 -9.09 -8.66 10.69
N HIS A 61 -9.98 -8.00 11.42
CA HIS A 61 -11.30 -8.50 11.77
C HIS A 61 -12.33 -7.56 11.14
N ILE A 62 -13.26 -8.13 10.40
CA ILE A 62 -14.35 -7.44 9.72
C ILE A 62 -15.62 -7.87 10.44
N ASP A 63 -16.16 -7.00 11.27
CA ASP A 63 -17.45 -7.22 11.93
C ASP A 63 -18.57 -7.23 10.88
N ASP A 64 -18.50 -6.27 9.96
CA ASP A 64 -19.46 -6.07 8.88
C ASP A 64 -18.80 -5.43 7.66
N ALA A 65 -19.08 -5.93 6.46
CA ALA A 65 -18.74 -5.29 5.20
C ALA A 65 -19.84 -5.55 4.17
N PHE A 66 -20.51 -4.50 3.73
CA PHE A 66 -21.40 -4.56 2.58
C PHE A 66 -21.16 -3.43 1.59
N GLN A 67 -21.10 -3.84 0.33
CA GLN A 67 -20.90 -2.95 -0.80
C GLN A 67 -21.78 -3.46 -1.96
N PRO A 68 -22.70 -2.63 -2.48
CA PRO A 68 -23.48 -3.02 -3.65
C PRO A 68 -22.56 -3.13 -4.86
N GLY A 69 -22.77 -4.17 -5.65
CA GLY A 69 -22.07 -4.44 -6.89
C GLY A 69 -22.30 -3.33 -7.91
N PHE A 70 -21.27 -3.04 -8.70
CA PHE A 70 -21.35 -2.08 -9.80
C PHE A 70 -20.64 -2.63 -11.05
N GLY A 71 -21.15 -2.30 -12.23
CA GLY A 71 -20.49 -2.65 -13.49
C GLY A 71 -20.39 -4.15 -13.77
N GLY A 72 -21.36 -4.95 -13.30
CA GLY A 72 -21.38 -6.40 -13.49
C GLY A 72 -20.69 -7.21 -12.38
N ASN A 73 -20.10 -6.53 -11.38
CA ASN A 73 -19.60 -7.20 -10.18
C ASN A 73 -20.77 -7.57 -9.24
N PRO A 74 -20.71 -8.72 -8.56
CA PRO A 74 -21.70 -9.11 -7.55
C PRO A 74 -21.62 -8.19 -6.34
N ASP A 75 -22.66 -8.19 -5.51
CA ASP A 75 -22.63 -7.56 -4.20
C ASP A 75 -21.56 -8.24 -3.32
N VAL A 76 -21.00 -7.45 -2.41
CA VAL A 76 -20.21 -7.92 -1.29
C VAL A 76 -21.08 -7.79 -0.06
N ASP A 77 -21.29 -8.89 0.65
CA ASP A 77 -21.94 -8.93 1.96
C ASP A 77 -21.20 -9.97 2.81
N GLN A 78 -20.39 -9.50 3.75
CA GLN A 78 -19.57 -10.33 4.60
C GLN A 78 -19.70 -9.85 6.03
N ASN A 79 -19.78 -10.78 6.98
CA ASN A 79 -19.91 -10.49 8.39
C ASN A 79 -19.00 -11.45 9.16
N ASP A 80 -18.39 -10.97 10.23
CA ASP A 80 -17.52 -11.74 11.13
C ASP A 80 -16.39 -12.51 10.41
N ILE A 81 -15.59 -11.80 9.62
CA ILE A 81 -14.45 -12.38 8.88
C ILE A 81 -13.11 -11.98 9.49
N ASN A 82 -12.26 -12.98 9.72
CA ASN A 82 -10.86 -12.81 10.09
C ASN A 82 -9.93 -12.99 8.88
N ARG A 83 -8.90 -12.17 8.79
CA ARG A 83 -7.84 -12.27 7.76
C ARG A 83 -6.47 -12.09 8.39
N ARG A 84 -5.58 -13.04 8.15
CA ARG A 84 -4.17 -13.00 8.52
C ARG A 84 -3.30 -13.04 7.28
N TYR A 85 -2.31 -12.16 7.30
CA TYR A 85 -1.27 -12.12 6.32
C TYR A 85 0.07 -12.01 7.02
N TYR A 86 1.03 -12.82 6.61
CA TYR A 86 2.41 -12.64 7.00
C TYR A 86 3.33 -12.75 5.81
N GLY A 87 4.47 -12.09 5.91
CA GLY A 87 5.48 -12.15 4.89
C GLY A 87 6.86 -11.91 5.47
N ILE A 88 7.84 -12.56 4.88
CA ILE A 88 9.25 -12.49 5.27
C ILE A 88 10.05 -12.26 4.01
N SER A 89 10.96 -11.30 4.03
CA SER A 89 11.88 -11.07 2.93
C SER A 89 13.31 -10.90 3.37
N MET A 90 14.19 -11.35 2.50
CA MET A 90 15.63 -11.15 2.58
C MET A 90 16.09 -10.51 1.28
N GLN A 91 16.88 -9.46 1.37
CA GLN A 91 17.58 -8.87 0.24
C GLN A 91 19.06 -8.76 0.58
N ASP A 92 19.88 -9.28 -0.31
CA ASP A 92 21.32 -9.16 -0.27
C ASP A 92 21.80 -8.22 -1.38
N GLN A 93 22.55 -7.17 -1.02
CA GLN A 93 23.23 -6.31 -1.96
C GLN A 93 24.74 -6.43 -1.77
N TYR A 94 25.43 -6.80 -2.83
CA TYR A 94 26.87 -6.96 -2.85
C TYR A 94 27.53 -6.16 -3.97
N ASP A 95 28.45 -5.27 -3.58
CA ASP A 95 29.37 -4.57 -4.45
C ASP A 95 30.54 -5.52 -4.79
N ILE A 96 30.33 -6.37 -5.79
CA ILE A 96 31.32 -7.37 -6.27
C ILE A 96 32.64 -6.69 -6.67
N THR A 97 32.54 -5.49 -7.24
CA THR A 97 33.67 -4.59 -7.53
C THR A 97 33.23 -3.14 -7.32
N ASP A 98 34.16 -2.18 -7.35
CA ASP A 98 33.86 -0.74 -7.30
C ASP A 98 32.89 -0.27 -8.41
N ARG A 99 32.71 -1.09 -9.46
CA ARG A 99 31.89 -0.78 -10.63
C ARG A 99 30.69 -1.68 -10.81
N LEU A 100 30.60 -2.82 -10.12
CA LEU A 100 29.54 -3.81 -10.29
C LEU A 100 28.87 -4.10 -8.95
N THR A 101 27.58 -3.76 -8.88
CA THR A 101 26.72 -4.12 -7.76
C THR A 101 25.70 -5.14 -8.23
N VAL A 102 25.54 -6.22 -7.48
CA VAL A 102 24.45 -7.18 -7.65
C VAL A 102 23.56 -7.12 -6.41
N THR A 103 22.26 -7.23 -6.61
CA THR A 103 21.31 -7.42 -5.52
C THR A 103 20.36 -8.55 -5.83
N ALA A 104 20.29 -9.50 -4.91
CA ALA A 104 19.39 -10.64 -4.95
C ALA A 104 18.40 -10.50 -3.79
N GLY A 105 17.17 -10.91 -4.00
CA GLY A 105 16.15 -10.87 -2.97
C GLY A 105 15.11 -11.95 -3.15
N LEU A 106 14.55 -12.36 -2.04
CA LEU A 106 13.47 -13.32 -1.99
C LEU A 106 12.45 -12.86 -0.96
N ARG A 107 11.18 -12.94 -1.32
CA ARG A 107 10.07 -12.71 -0.40
C ARG A 107 9.16 -13.91 -0.38
N PHE A 108 8.79 -14.35 0.81
CA PHE A 108 7.71 -15.28 1.05
C PHE A 108 6.50 -14.52 1.61
N ASP A 109 5.32 -14.86 1.14
CA ASP A 109 4.03 -14.32 1.56
C ASP A 109 3.06 -15.46 1.79
N HIS A 110 2.30 -15.43 2.89
CA HIS A 110 1.19 -16.36 3.15
C HIS A 110 -0.08 -15.58 3.52
N ARG A 111 -1.20 -16.06 2.99
CA ARG A 111 -2.54 -15.50 3.17
C ARG A 111 -3.53 -16.58 3.55
N ASP A 112 -4.14 -16.46 4.73
CA ASP A 112 -5.10 -17.46 5.21
C ASP A 112 -6.45 -17.38 4.49
N ASP A 113 -6.84 -16.17 4.06
CA ASP A 113 -8.09 -15.91 3.34
C ASP A 113 -8.15 -16.53 1.95
N LEU A 114 -7.00 -16.99 1.45
CA LEU A 114 -6.83 -17.62 0.14
C LEU A 114 -6.17 -19.00 0.22
N ASP A 115 -5.79 -19.45 1.41
CA ASP A 115 -4.87 -20.59 1.63
C ASP A 115 -3.70 -20.58 0.63
N TYR A 116 -3.11 -19.40 0.43
CA TYR A 116 -2.18 -19.14 -0.66
C TYR A 116 -0.81 -18.71 -0.14
N GLU A 117 0.21 -19.36 -0.68
CA GLU A 117 1.61 -19.08 -0.39
C GLU A 117 2.34 -18.67 -1.66
N ARG A 118 3.22 -17.68 -1.53
CA ARG A 118 3.97 -17.18 -2.67
C ARG A 118 5.40 -16.85 -2.34
N ILE A 119 6.30 -17.39 -3.16
CA ILE A 119 7.69 -16.98 -3.23
C ILE A 119 7.86 -16.02 -4.41
N THR A 120 8.47 -14.87 -4.16
CA THR A 120 8.70 -13.80 -5.13
C THR A 120 10.21 -13.50 -5.21
N PRO A 121 10.93 -14.04 -6.20
CA PRO A 121 12.35 -13.76 -6.39
C PRO A 121 12.58 -12.42 -7.09
N ARG A 122 13.73 -11.81 -6.78
CA ARG A 122 14.27 -10.64 -7.46
C ARG A 122 15.78 -10.77 -7.60
N LEU A 123 16.29 -10.41 -8.77
CA LEU A 123 17.72 -10.33 -9.04
C LEU A 123 17.99 -9.09 -9.91
N SER A 124 18.96 -8.27 -9.54
CA SER A 124 19.39 -7.12 -10.33
C SER A 124 20.90 -6.96 -10.31
N ALA A 125 21.43 -6.40 -11.40
CA ALA A 125 22.81 -6.03 -11.55
C ALA A 125 22.91 -4.61 -12.11
N VAL A 126 23.81 -3.81 -11.54
CA VAL A 126 24.16 -2.47 -12.01
C VAL A 126 25.66 -2.44 -12.25
N TRP A 127 26.07 -2.25 -13.49
CA TRP A 127 27.47 -2.23 -13.91
C TRP A 127 27.85 -0.88 -14.51
N ARG A 128 28.76 -0.17 -13.88
CA ARG A 128 29.42 1.02 -14.43
C ARG A 128 30.56 0.58 -15.35
N ILE A 129 30.28 0.47 -16.64
CA ILE A 129 31.27 0.07 -17.63
C ILE A 129 32.36 1.15 -17.74
N THR A 130 31.93 2.41 -17.75
CA THR A 130 32.79 3.61 -17.68
C THR A 130 32.14 4.65 -16.76
N ASP A 131 32.82 5.77 -16.53
CA ASP A 131 32.27 6.87 -15.72
C ASP A 131 31.04 7.55 -16.37
N GLN A 132 30.78 7.25 -17.66
CA GLN A 132 29.67 7.81 -18.44
C GLN A 132 28.63 6.76 -18.86
N HIS A 133 28.91 5.47 -18.68
CA HIS A 133 28.05 4.38 -19.15
C HIS A 133 27.73 3.39 -18.04
N ILE A 134 26.42 3.22 -17.80
CA ILE A 134 25.89 2.28 -16.80
C ILE A 134 24.96 1.29 -17.52
N PHE A 135 25.24 0.01 -17.35
CA PHE A 135 24.36 -1.07 -17.75
C PHE A 135 23.54 -1.55 -16.53
N LYS A 136 22.25 -1.81 -16.74
CA LYS A 136 21.35 -2.33 -15.71
C LYS A 136 20.59 -3.52 -16.26
N ALA A 137 20.61 -4.62 -15.53
CA ALA A 137 19.80 -5.81 -15.82
C ALA A 137 19.02 -6.18 -14.57
N GLN A 138 17.76 -6.58 -14.74
CA GLN A 138 16.91 -6.98 -13.63
C GLN A 138 15.92 -8.06 -14.07
N TYR A 139 15.73 -9.03 -13.20
CA TYR A 139 14.65 -9.99 -13.22
C TYR A 139 13.90 -9.91 -11.89
N ALA A 140 12.58 -9.85 -11.95
CA ALA A 140 11.73 -9.90 -10.78
C ALA A 140 10.41 -10.54 -11.16
N GLU A 141 9.88 -11.32 -10.24
CA GLU A 141 8.48 -11.72 -10.26
C GLU A 141 7.65 -10.79 -9.39
N GLY A 142 6.36 -10.77 -9.64
CA GLY A 142 5.37 -10.18 -8.76
C GLY A 142 4.04 -10.90 -8.91
N TYR A 143 3.15 -10.69 -7.95
CA TYR A 143 1.78 -11.16 -8.04
C TYR A 143 0.84 -10.06 -7.58
N ARG A 144 -0.38 -10.08 -8.12
CA ARG A 144 -1.46 -9.23 -7.62
C ARG A 144 -2.35 -10.07 -6.72
N ALA A 145 -2.39 -9.74 -5.44
CA ALA A 145 -3.38 -10.33 -4.54
C ALA A 145 -4.80 -10.01 -5.07
N PRO A 146 -5.70 -11.00 -5.12
CA PRO A 146 -7.11 -10.79 -5.41
C PRO A 146 -7.72 -9.69 -4.53
N THR A 147 -8.61 -8.90 -5.12
CA THR A 147 -9.37 -7.86 -4.44
C THR A 147 -10.49 -8.49 -3.62
N PHE A 148 -11.05 -7.73 -2.68
CA PHE A 148 -12.16 -8.20 -1.83
C PHE A 148 -13.36 -8.71 -2.65
N TRP A 149 -13.66 -8.05 -3.79
CA TRP A 149 -14.70 -8.46 -4.74
C TRP A 149 -14.45 -9.79 -5.44
N GLU A 150 -13.18 -10.15 -5.61
CA GLU A 150 -12.79 -11.39 -6.26
C GLU A 150 -12.95 -12.57 -5.28
N ILE A 151 -12.61 -12.37 -4.00
CA ILE A 151 -12.63 -13.43 -3.00
C ILE A 151 -13.98 -13.59 -2.27
N TYR A 152 -14.84 -12.56 -2.29
CA TYR A 152 -16.11 -12.55 -1.56
C TYR A 152 -17.32 -12.10 -2.40
N PRO A 153 -17.60 -12.72 -3.56
CA PRO A 153 -18.87 -12.51 -4.25
C PRO A 153 -20.02 -13.07 -3.39
N ALA A 154 -21.14 -12.35 -3.29
CA ALA A 154 -22.28 -12.77 -2.49
C ALA A 154 -22.89 -14.15 -2.87
N ASN A 155 -22.56 -14.73 -4.05
CA ASN A 155 -23.32 -15.87 -4.60
C ASN A 155 -22.52 -16.95 -5.36
N THR A 156 -21.17 -16.95 -5.38
CA THR A 156 -20.42 -18.00 -6.11
C THR A 156 -19.03 -18.22 -5.53
N ALA A 157 -18.71 -19.42 -5.04
CA ALA A 157 -17.33 -19.80 -4.77
C ALA A 157 -16.57 -19.89 -6.10
N ILE A 158 -15.82 -18.84 -6.46
CA ILE A 158 -14.88 -18.87 -7.56
C ILE A 158 -13.50 -19.14 -6.96
N ASP A 159 -12.87 -20.22 -7.38
CA ASP A 159 -11.47 -20.49 -7.08
C ASP A 159 -10.61 -19.57 -7.95
N ILE A 160 -9.91 -18.60 -7.33
CA ILE A 160 -9.15 -17.56 -8.04
C ILE A 160 -7.66 -17.70 -7.71
N ASP A 161 -6.89 -18.12 -8.71
CA ASP A 161 -5.43 -18.09 -8.66
C ASP A 161 -4.91 -16.66 -8.91
N PRO A 162 -4.09 -16.08 -8.00
CA PRO A 162 -3.47 -14.78 -8.20
C PRO A 162 -2.64 -14.69 -9.49
N ALA A 163 -2.89 -13.66 -10.31
CA ALA A 163 -2.17 -13.47 -11.57
C ALA A 163 -0.66 -13.20 -11.37
N ASN A 164 0.18 -13.96 -12.07
CA ASN A 164 1.64 -13.82 -12.11
C ASN A 164 2.09 -12.70 -13.06
N ILE A 165 3.01 -11.85 -12.61
CA ILE A 165 3.64 -10.80 -13.41
C ILE A 165 5.15 -11.12 -13.52
N HIS A 166 5.65 -11.25 -14.74
CA HIS A 166 7.07 -11.46 -15.02
C HIS A 166 7.66 -10.25 -15.76
N THR A 167 8.87 -9.82 -15.38
CA THR A 167 9.54 -8.63 -15.95
C THR A 167 10.49 -8.83 -17.15
N PRO A 168 10.64 -9.99 -17.86
CA PRO A 168 11.74 -10.14 -18.83
C PRO A 168 11.82 -9.04 -19.92
N ASP A 169 10.69 -8.49 -20.37
CA ASP A 169 10.65 -7.68 -21.61
C ASP A 169 10.77 -6.15 -21.42
N GLN A 170 10.78 -5.62 -20.18
CA GLN A 170 10.72 -4.17 -19.97
C GLN A 170 12.07 -3.50 -19.66
N ALA A 171 13.14 -4.26 -19.42
CA ALA A 171 14.47 -3.70 -19.15
C ALA A 171 15.12 -3.05 -20.40
N ALA A 172 14.70 -3.42 -21.62
CA ALA A 172 15.39 -3.02 -22.85
C ALA A 172 14.91 -1.70 -23.49
N ARG A 173 13.81 -1.06 -23.03
CA ARG A 173 13.19 0.08 -23.75
C ARG A 173 12.78 1.30 -22.90
N ARG A 174 13.53 1.64 -21.86
CA ARG A 174 13.45 2.98 -21.24
C ARG A 174 14.83 3.62 -21.11
N TRP A 175 15.31 4.17 -22.21
CA TRP A 175 16.40 5.14 -22.23
C TRP A 175 15.87 6.48 -21.72
N GLN A 176 16.07 6.75 -20.43
CA GLN A 176 16.09 8.13 -19.95
C GLN A 176 17.51 8.43 -19.52
N ALA A 177 18.16 9.34 -20.24
CA ALA A 177 19.46 9.89 -19.90
C ALA A 177 19.37 10.58 -18.53
N ILE A 178 19.89 9.94 -17.49
CA ILE A 178 19.97 10.53 -16.17
C ILE A 178 21.32 11.26 -16.09
N ARG A 179 21.27 12.60 -16.03
CA ARG A 179 22.40 13.44 -15.66
C ARG A 179 22.82 13.14 -14.20
N PRO A 180 24.12 13.19 -13.87
CA PRO A 180 24.56 12.97 -12.50
C PRO A 180 24.01 14.04 -11.55
N LEU A 181 23.48 13.62 -10.40
CA LEU A 181 23.13 14.49 -9.27
C LEU A 181 24.41 14.92 -8.56
N ALA A 182 24.53 16.20 -8.25
CA ALA A 182 25.66 16.79 -7.54
C ALA A 182 25.76 16.28 -6.08
N PRO A 183 26.96 16.30 -5.45
CA PRO A 183 27.17 15.79 -4.10
C PRO A 183 26.37 16.54 -3.03
N LEU A 184 25.82 15.78 -2.08
CA LEU A 184 25.17 16.27 -0.86
C LEU A 184 26.22 16.86 0.09
N ASP A 185 26.74 18.06 -0.20
CA ASP A 185 27.47 18.86 0.81
C ASP A 185 27.47 20.39 0.52
N ALA A 186 26.71 20.85 -0.47
CA ALA A 186 26.48 22.29 -0.65
C ALA A 186 25.25 22.73 0.17
N ALA A 187 25.47 23.07 1.44
CA ALA A 187 24.51 23.82 2.23
C ALA A 187 24.24 25.19 1.56
N ALA A 188 23.07 25.33 0.93
CA ALA A 188 22.56 26.64 0.50
C ALA A 188 21.78 27.27 1.68
N PRO A 189 22.13 28.48 2.14
CA PRO A 189 21.40 29.14 3.20
C PRO A 189 20.10 29.74 2.68
N GLY A 190 19.05 29.64 3.49
CA GLY A 190 17.89 30.53 3.44
C GLY A 190 16.86 30.27 2.33
N ARG A 191 15.92 29.36 2.58
CA ARG A 191 14.54 29.53 2.10
C ARG A 191 13.55 29.25 3.22
N GLU A 192 12.82 30.30 3.55
CA GLU A 192 11.73 30.39 4.51
C GLU A 192 10.68 29.28 4.26
N ARG A 193 10.36 28.53 5.32
CA ARG A 193 9.31 27.51 5.27
C ARG A 193 7.96 28.19 5.19
N GLN A 194 7.35 28.24 4.01
CA GLN A 194 5.91 28.49 3.92
C GLN A 194 5.17 27.33 4.59
N ARG A 195 4.63 27.62 5.76
CA ARG A 195 3.76 26.75 6.54
C ARG A 195 2.37 26.84 5.92
N THR A 196 2.02 25.93 5.02
CA THR A 196 0.64 25.82 4.53
C THR A 196 -0.24 25.23 5.62
N THR A 197 -0.79 26.10 6.47
CA THR A 197 -1.87 25.75 7.39
C THR A 197 -3.13 25.61 6.55
N VAL A 198 -3.55 24.37 6.27
CA VAL A 198 -4.88 24.12 5.70
C VAL A 198 -5.90 24.31 6.82
N ARG A 199 -6.46 25.52 6.92
CA ARG A 199 -7.68 25.80 7.69
C ARG A 199 -8.84 25.09 6.97
N ARG A 200 -9.35 24.00 7.54
CA ARG A 200 -10.69 23.51 7.20
C ARG A 200 -11.71 24.36 7.95
N ASP A 201 -12.33 25.30 7.25
CA ASP A 201 -13.55 25.95 7.74
C ASP A 201 -14.67 24.89 7.81
N ARG A 202 -15.01 24.47 9.03
CA ARG A 202 -16.26 23.78 9.32
C ARG A 202 -17.38 24.82 9.28
N ARG A 203 -18.22 24.78 8.23
CA ARG A 203 -19.60 25.27 8.32
C ARG A 203 -20.51 24.05 8.46
N TYR A 204 -20.87 23.78 9.72
CA TYR A 204 -21.99 22.91 10.07
C TYR A 204 -23.21 23.82 10.18
N THR A 205 -24.10 23.78 9.20
CA THR A 205 -25.45 24.38 9.33
C THR A 205 -26.31 23.40 10.09
N ASP A 206 -26.59 23.76 11.33
CA ASP A 206 -27.57 23.14 12.22
C ASP A 206 -28.99 23.47 11.72
N SER A 207 -29.81 22.44 11.52
CA SER A 207 -31.17 22.56 11.02
C SER A 207 -32.12 21.73 11.87
N ARG A 208 -32.42 22.18 13.09
CA ARG A 208 -33.73 21.92 13.73
C ARG A 208 -34.14 23.08 14.63
N LYS A 209 -35.24 23.74 14.28
CA LYS A 209 -36.33 24.06 15.22
C LYS A 209 -37.63 24.33 14.47
N ILE A 210 -38.65 23.58 14.88
CA ILE A 210 -40.06 23.71 14.53
C ILE A 210 -40.65 24.90 15.31
N ALA A 211 -41.50 25.71 14.66
CA ALA A 211 -42.58 26.44 15.33
C ALA A 211 -43.72 26.73 14.33
N THR A 212 -44.92 26.41 14.78
CA THR A 212 -46.22 26.42 14.11
C THR A 212 -46.92 27.79 14.21
N ALA A 213 -47.87 28.05 13.29
CA ALA A 213 -48.98 29.04 13.27
C ALA A 213 -48.84 30.05 12.09
N GLY A 214 -49.83 30.33 11.25
CA GLY A 214 -51.24 29.94 11.14
C GLY A 214 -51.89 30.78 10.02
N SER A 215 -52.94 30.24 9.38
CA SER A 215 -54.04 30.92 8.64
C SER A 215 -53.67 31.96 7.55
N THR A 216 -54.19 31.94 6.32
CA THR A 216 -55.60 31.93 5.86
C THR A 216 -55.63 31.86 4.32
N SER A 217 -56.70 31.25 3.77
CA SER A 217 -57.40 31.54 2.48
C SER A 217 -56.58 31.92 1.24
N ASP A 218 -56.75 31.29 0.07
CA ASP A 218 -57.93 31.57 -0.76
C ASP A 218 -58.14 30.52 -1.88
N THR A 219 -59.32 30.63 -2.47
CA THR A 219 -60.16 29.68 -3.18
C THR A 219 -59.99 29.61 -4.72
N GLY A 220 -60.48 28.50 -5.31
CA GLY A 220 -60.99 28.39 -6.69
C GLY A 220 -59.94 28.03 -7.76
N HIS A 221 -60.16 27.20 -8.78
CA HIS A 221 -61.32 26.50 -9.40
C HIS A 221 -60.72 25.31 -10.21
N HIS A 222 -61.33 24.12 -10.27
CA HIS A 222 -62.05 23.54 -11.44
C HIS A 222 -61.41 23.85 -12.82
N SER A 223 -61.22 22.95 -13.79
CA SER A 223 -61.56 21.54 -14.08
C SER A 223 -61.05 21.28 -15.52
N SER A 224 -60.79 20.02 -15.91
CA SER A 224 -60.82 19.38 -17.27
C SER A 224 -60.31 20.18 -18.49
N ASP A 225 -59.40 19.70 -19.34
CA ASP A 225 -59.34 18.47 -20.14
C ASP A 225 -57.90 18.26 -20.65
#